data_AF-A0A842W9H0-F1
#
_entry.id   AF-A0A842W9H0-F1
#
_cell.length_a   1.000
_cell.length_b   1.000
_cell.length_c   1.000
_cell.angle_alpha   90.00
_cell.angle_beta   90.00
_cell.angle_gamma   90.00
#
_symmetry.space_group_name_H-M   'P 1'
#
loop_
_entity.id
_entity.type
_entity.pdbx_description
1 polymer ?
#
loop_
_entity_poly.entity_id
_entity_poly.type
_entity_poly.pdbx_seq_one_letter_code
_entity_poly.pdbx_strand_id
1 'polypeptide(L)'
;MVSKAQTRFCIWANKAQMEILGLAIVVVLISLALLFAVQFFLLKPSVDVVKPVKESFLASNFLNSCLGASTVCYDRNIKELLQDCALGGALSCPGGLNSCFFARQEIEKMLDASLGFWKKDYFFEVTGMADSFGIGFECSGEKEYEEVPVVVRPGFDILLSLEICG
;
A
#
# COMPACT_ATOMS: atom_id res chain seq x y z
N MET A 1 -40.34 24.33 65.74
CA MET A 1 -39.76 23.00 65.45
C MET A 1 -38.96 23.08 64.15
N VAL A 2 -37.65 23.35 64.21
CA VAL A 2 -36.72 23.02 63.11
C VAL A 2 -35.43 22.54 63.76
N SER A 3 -35.21 21.23 63.65
CA SER A 3 -34.01 20.52 64.06
C SER A 3 -33.32 20.02 62.79
N LYS A 4 -32.00 20.20 62.73
CA LYS A 4 -30.95 19.40 62.05
C LYS A 4 -29.74 20.34 61.82
N ALA A 5 -28.74 20.37 62.68
CA ALA A 5 -27.71 19.36 62.92
C ALA A 5 -26.75 19.17 61.73
N GLN A 6 -25.51 19.62 61.98
CA GLN A 6 -24.24 18.98 61.61
C GLN A 6 -23.84 18.93 60.13
N THR A 7 -22.87 19.77 59.77
CA THR A 7 -21.56 19.30 59.28
C THR A 7 -20.56 20.45 59.34
N ARG A 8 -19.90 20.59 60.51
CA ARG A 8 -18.66 21.38 60.62
C ARG A 8 -17.54 20.56 60.00
N PHE A 9 -17.25 20.78 58.72
CA PHE A 9 -15.98 20.38 58.12
C PHE A 9 -14.97 21.48 58.45
N CYS A 10 -14.04 21.20 59.37
CA CYS A 10 -13.03 22.16 59.80
C CYS A 10 -12.10 22.55 58.62
N ILE A 11 -12.24 23.80 58.17
CA ILE A 11 -11.40 24.46 57.14
C ILE A 11 -10.08 24.93 57.79
N TRP A 12 -9.30 24.01 58.35
CA TRP A 12 -7.95 24.26 58.88
C TRP A 12 -6.93 23.28 58.28
N ALA A 13 -7.15 22.84 57.04
CA ALA A 13 -6.27 21.94 56.29
C ALA A 13 -5.58 22.61 55.08
N ASN A 14 -5.66 23.94 54.94
CA ASN A 14 -5.43 24.60 53.65
C ASN A 14 -3.97 24.87 53.26
N LYS A 15 -2.99 24.59 54.12
CA LYS A 15 -1.57 24.89 53.80
C LYS A 15 -0.73 23.64 53.54
N ALA A 16 -0.85 22.62 54.39
CA ALA A 16 -0.16 21.35 54.18
C ALA A 16 -0.72 20.54 52.98
N GLN A 17 -2.01 20.70 52.66
CA GLN A 17 -2.62 19.99 51.52
C GLN A 17 -2.17 20.54 50.15
N MET A 18 -1.79 21.82 50.06
CA MET A 18 -1.27 22.39 48.80
C MET A 18 0.14 21.87 48.47
N GLU A 19 1.00 21.66 49.47
CA GLU A 19 2.36 21.15 49.25
C GLU A 19 2.35 19.70 48.75
N ILE A 20 1.46 18.86 49.31
CA ILE A 20 1.30 17.46 48.89
C ILE A 20 0.70 17.37 47.47
N LEU A 21 -0.20 18.28 47.11
CA LEU A 21 -0.80 18.32 45.77
C LEU A 21 0.24 18.70 44.70
N GLY A 22 1.14 19.63 45.00
CA GLY A 22 2.26 19.98 44.11
C GLY A 22 3.21 18.80 43.87
N LEU A 23 3.56 18.08 44.94
CA LEU A 23 4.42 16.89 44.84
C LEU A 23 3.74 15.77 44.03
N ALA A 24 2.43 15.57 44.20
CA ALA A 24 1.68 14.59 43.44
C ALA A 24 1.72 14.85 41.93
N ILE A 25 1.60 16.12 41.50
CA ILE A 25 1.67 16.49 40.08
C ILE A 25 3.07 16.19 39.50
N VAL A 26 4.14 16.51 40.23
CA VAL A 26 5.52 16.25 39.77
C VAL A 26 5.75 14.75 39.58
N VAL A 27 5.26 13.91 40.51
CA VAL A 27 5.39 12.46 40.41
C VAL A 27 4.66 11.92 39.17
N VAL A 28 3.47 12.44 38.86
CA VAL A 28 2.71 12.04 37.65
C VAL A 28 3.45 12.46 36.37
N LEU A 29 4.08 13.64 36.35
CA LEU A 29 4.85 14.07 35.18
C LEU A 29 6.11 13.21 34.97
N ILE A 30 6.81 12.86 36.05
CA ILE A 30 7.99 11.99 35.98
C ILE A 30 7.61 10.58 35.52
N SER A 31 6.50 10.02 36.01
CA SER A 31 6.06 8.69 35.59
C SER A 31 5.67 8.64 34.11
N LEU A 32 5.02 9.68 33.58
CA LEU A 32 4.74 9.80 32.14
C LEU A 32 6.02 9.89 31.31
N ALA A 33 7.01 10.70 31.74
CA ALA A 33 8.28 10.81 31.03
C ALA A 33 9.03 9.47 30.99
N LEU A 34 9.01 8.71 32.09
CA LEU A 34 9.61 7.37 32.15
C LEU A 34 8.88 6.37 31.26
N LEU A 35 7.55 6.42 31.21
CA LEU A 35 6.76 5.56 30.31
C LEU A 35 7.11 5.82 28.84
N PHE A 36 7.22 7.10 28.43
CA PHE A 36 7.68 7.43 27.08
C PHE A 36 9.09 6.93 26.82
N ALA A 37 10.03 7.12 27.75
CA ALA A 37 11.40 6.62 27.60
C ALA A 37 11.43 5.10 27.42
N VAL A 38 10.69 4.34 28.23
CA VAL A 38 10.60 2.88 28.11
C VAL A 38 10.01 2.48 26.75
N GLN A 39 8.93 3.12 26.32
CA GLN A 39 8.31 2.83 25.02
C GLN A 39 9.27 3.08 23.85
N PHE A 40 10.01 4.19 23.88
CA PHE A 40 10.90 4.58 22.77
C PHE A 40 12.26 3.85 22.77
N PHE A 41 12.80 3.50 23.94
CA PHE A 41 14.12 2.89 24.04
C PHE A 41 14.07 1.36 24.15
N LEU A 42 13.10 0.79 24.87
CA LEU A 42 13.04 -0.65 25.14
C LEU A 42 12.06 -1.39 24.23
N LEU A 43 10.94 -0.77 23.88
CA LEU A 43 9.96 -1.34 22.96
C LEU A 43 10.15 -0.82 21.53
N LYS A 44 11.40 -0.66 21.06
CA LYS A 44 11.60 -0.64 19.61
C LYS A 44 11.19 -2.04 19.14
N PRO A 45 10.06 -2.20 18.42
CA PRO A 45 9.83 -3.47 17.77
C PRO A 45 11.07 -3.71 16.91
N SER A 46 11.67 -4.90 17.03
CA SER A 46 12.53 -5.41 15.97
C SER A 46 11.63 -5.48 14.75
N VAL A 47 11.56 -4.36 14.01
CA VAL A 47 11.04 -4.34 12.67
C VAL A 47 12.08 -5.15 11.93
N ASP A 48 11.90 -6.48 11.89
CA ASP A 48 12.35 -7.25 10.75
C ASP A 48 11.86 -6.42 9.57
N VAL A 49 12.82 -5.77 8.91
CA VAL A 49 12.60 -4.80 7.85
C VAL A 49 12.08 -5.59 6.66
N VAL A 50 10.82 -6.04 6.75
CA VAL A 50 9.95 -6.11 5.59
C VAL A 50 9.98 -4.68 5.10
N LYS A 51 10.88 -4.42 4.13
CA LYS A 51 11.07 -3.12 3.50
C LYS A 51 9.66 -2.54 3.30
N PRO A 52 9.32 -1.38 3.87
CA PRO A 52 7.97 -0.85 3.77
C PRO A 52 7.70 -0.67 2.28
N VAL A 53 6.94 -1.61 1.71
CA VAL A 53 6.45 -1.50 0.36
C VAL A 53 5.54 -0.30 0.38
N LYS A 54 6.06 0.83 -0.11
CA LYS A 54 5.25 2.02 -0.27
C LYS A 54 4.30 1.71 -1.42
N GLU A 55 3.01 1.70 -1.11
CA GLU A 55 1.96 1.66 -2.11
C GLU A 55 2.20 2.83 -3.07
N SER A 56 2.55 2.50 -4.31
CA SER A 56 2.92 3.54 -5.27
C SER A 56 1.66 4.10 -5.90
N PHE A 57 1.37 5.37 -5.59
CA PHE A 57 0.35 6.11 -6.33
C PHE A 57 0.66 6.14 -7.83
N LEU A 58 1.95 6.12 -8.21
CA LEU A 58 2.39 6.03 -9.60
C LEU A 58 2.01 4.66 -10.19
N ALA A 59 2.41 3.56 -9.56
CA ALA A 59 2.12 2.22 -10.08
C ALA A 59 0.61 1.96 -10.19
N SER A 60 -0.18 2.37 -9.20
CA SER A 60 -1.64 2.21 -9.22
C SER A 60 -2.29 3.02 -10.34
N ASN A 61 -1.91 4.29 -10.53
CA ASN A 61 -2.42 5.09 -11.65
C ASN A 61 -1.99 4.54 -13.01
N PHE A 62 -0.77 4.04 -13.11
CA PHE A 62 -0.28 3.42 -14.35
C PHE A 62 -1.07 2.17 -14.67
N LEU A 63 -1.21 1.22 -13.73
CA LEU A 63 -1.95 -0.03 -13.94
C LEU A 63 -3.41 0.23 -14.34
N ASN A 64 -4.08 1.16 -13.66
CA ASN A 64 -5.45 1.53 -13.99
C ASN A 64 -5.57 2.16 -15.39
N SER A 65 -4.64 3.04 -15.75
CA SER A 65 -4.62 3.68 -17.08
C SER A 65 -4.30 2.67 -18.18
N CYS A 66 -3.33 1.79 -17.95
CA CYS A 66 -2.91 0.73 -18.85
C CYS A 66 -4.06 -0.23 -19.13
N LEU A 67 -4.75 -0.72 -18.09
CA LEU A 67 -5.90 -1.62 -18.24
C LEU A 67 -7.07 -0.99 -19.01
N GLY A 68 -7.27 0.32 -18.85
CA GLY A 68 -8.30 1.09 -19.54
C GLY A 68 -7.92 1.57 -20.94
N ALA A 69 -6.67 1.43 -21.36
CA ALA A 69 -6.21 1.93 -22.64
C ALA A 69 -6.79 1.10 -23.79
N SER A 70 -7.36 1.79 -24.78
CA SER A 70 -7.88 1.18 -26.00
C SER A 70 -6.75 0.85 -26.96
N THR A 71 -6.89 -0.28 -27.66
CA THR A 71 -5.89 -0.77 -28.59
C THR A 71 -6.47 -0.88 -30.00
N VAL A 72 -5.57 -0.96 -31.00
CA VAL A 72 -5.96 -1.18 -32.40
C VAL A 72 -6.50 -2.60 -32.64
N CYS A 73 -6.37 -3.50 -31.66
CA CYS A 73 -6.93 -4.85 -31.74
C CYS A 73 -8.45 -4.83 -31.47
N TYR A 74 -9.23 -4.58 -32.51
CA TYR A 74 -10.72 -4.53 -32.48
C TYR A 74 -11.29 -3.51 -31.47
N ASP A 75 -10.59 -2.39 -31.25
CA ASP A 75 -10.97 -1.36 -30.29
C ASP A 75 -11.20 -1.91 -28.87
N ARG A 76 -10.50 -3.01 -28.54
CA ARG A 76 -10.54 -3.64 -27.22
C ARG A 76 -9.55 -2.99 -26.28
N ASN A 77 -9.91 -2.97 -25.01
CA ASN A 77 -9.02 -2.50 -23.96
C ASN A 77 -7.97 -3.56 -23.61
N ILE A 78 -6.81 -3.14 -23.10
CA ILE A 78 -5.76 -4.09 -22.66
C ILE A 78 -6.32 -5.09 -21.63
N LYS A 79 -7.22 -4.66 -20.74
CA LYS A 79 -7.92 -5.57 -19.82
C LYS A 79 -8.62 -6.73 -20.54
N GLU A 80 -9.34 -6.45 -21.62
CA GLU A 80 -10.06 -7.47 -22.39
C GLU A 80 -9.09 -8.40 -23.14
N LEU A 81 -7.98 -7.86 -23.65
CA LEU A 81 -6.93 -8.66 -24.29
C LEU A 81 -6.25 -9.61 -23.29
N LEU A 82 -5.99 -9.14 -22.06
CA LEU A 82 -5.44 -9.97 -20.99
C LEU A 82 -6.43 -11.05 -20.54
N GLN A 83 -7.73 -10.73 -20.50
CA GLN A 83 -8.78 -11.71 -20.21
C GLN A 83 -8.85 -12.80 -21.29
N ASP A 84 -8.79 -12.43 -22.59
CA ASP A 84 -8.75 -13.39 -23.69
C ASP A 84 -7.47 -14.24 -23.64
N CYS A 85 -6.33 -13.61 -23.36
CA CYS A 85 -5.05 -14.29 -23.17
C CYS A 85 -5.14 -15.36 -22.07
N ALA A 86 -5.71 -15.02 -20.92
CA ALA A 86 -5.87 -15.96 -19.80
C ALA A 86 -6.82 -17.13 -20.10
N LEU A 87 -7.72 -16.99 -21.10
CA LEU A 87 -8.63 -18.04 -21.58
C LEU A 87 -8.04 -18.89 -22.72
N GLY A 88 -6.80 -18.62 -23.15
CA GLY A 88 -6.10 -19.38 -24.20
C GLY A 88 -5.79 -18.58 -25.46
N GLY A 89 -6.07 -17.27 -25.49
CA GLY A 89 -5.64 -16.38 -26.56
C GLY A 89 -6.27 -16.70 -27.92
N ALA A 90 -7.59 -16.91 -27.94
CA ALA A 90 -8.31 -17.26 -29.16
C ALA A 90 -8.42 -16.08 -30.14
N LEU A 91 -8.31 -14.85 -29.63
CA LEU A 91 -8.38 -13.64 -30.45
C LEU A 91 -7.06 -13.41 -31.21
N SER A 92 -7.18 -13.26 -32.53
CA SER A 92 -6.06 -12.91 -33.41
C SER A 92 -6.11 -11.41 -33.75
N CYS A 93 -5.12 -10.66 -33.28
CA CYS A 93 -4.96 -9.22 -33.49
C CYS A 93 -4.35 -8.91 -34.88
N PRO A 94 -4.43 -7.64 -35.34
CA PRO A 94 -3.79 -7.21 -36.58
C PRO A 94 -2.31 -7.65 -36.64
N GLY A 95 -1.90 -8.19 -37.78
CA GLY A 95 -0.57 -8.80 -37.94
C GLY A 95 -0.50 -10.29 -37.55
N GLY A 96 -1.64 -10.92 -37.21
CA GLY A 96 -1.70 -12.35 -36.90
C GLY A 96 -1.13 -12.70 -35.52
N LEU A 97 -0.93 -11.69 -34.66
CA LEU A 97 -0.43 -11.87 -33.31
C LEU A 97 -1.56 -12.36 -32.40
N ASN A 98 -1.24 -13.28 -31.49
CA ASN A 98 -2.14 -13.68 -30.41
C ASN A 98 -2.33 -12.49 -29.44
N SER A 99 -3.52 -12.36 -28.86
CA SER A 99 -3.87 -11.36 -27.85
C SER A 99 -2.84 -11.23 -26.73
N CYS A 100 -2.24 -12.33 -26.26
CA CYS A 100 -1.17 -12.32 -25.25
C CYS A 100 0.07 -11.52 -25.71
N PHE A 101 0.60 -11.85 -26.88
CA PHE A 101 1.79 -11.20 -27.44
C PHE A 101 1.52 -9.74 -27.80
N PHE A 102 0.31 -9.45 -28.28
CA PHE A 102 -0.10 -8.09 -28.61
C PHE A 102 -0.22 -7.23 -27.33
N ALA A 103 -0.91 -7.73 -26.31
CA ALA A 103 -1.03 -7.05 -25.02
C ALA A 103 0.35 -6.80 -24.39
N ARG A 104 1.24 -7.80 -24.40
CA ARG A 104 2.61 -7.65 -23.89
C ARG A 104 3.36 -6.52 -24.59
N GLN A 105 3.31 -6.44 -25.92
CA GLN A 105 3.99 -5.38 -26.68
C GLN A 105 3.41 -3.99 -26.41
N GLU A 106 2.09 -3.87 -26.30
CA GLU A 106 1.48 -2.58 -25.99
C GLU A 106 1.80 -2.13 -24.56
N ILE A 107 1.77 -3.05 -23.58
CA ILE A 107 2.17 -2.75 -22.21
C ILE A 107 3.65 -2.32 -22.15
N GLU A 108 4.53 -3.03 -22.84
CA GLU A 108 5.96 -2.69 -22.93
C GLU A 108 6.18 -1.28 -23.50
N LYS A 109 5.48 -0.93 -24.59
CA LYS A 109 5.52 0.42 -25.16
C LYS A 109 5.02 1.48 -24.17
N MET A 110 3.94 1.21 -23.44
CA MET A 110 3.39 2.14 -22.45
C MET A 110 4.33 2.34 -21.26
N LEU A 111 4.97 1.26 -20.79
CA LEU A 111 5.98 1.31 -19.72
C LEU A 111 7.21 2.10 -20.16
N ASP A 112 7.73 1.86 -21.37
CA ASP A 112 8.89 2.58 -21.90
C ASP A 112 8.58 4.08 -22.13
N ALA A 113 7.39 4.39 -22.67
CA ALA A 113 6.95 5.77 -22.86
C ALA A 113 6.72 6.55 -21.54
N SER A 114 6.49 5.86 -20.42
CA SER A 114 6.23 6.47 -19.11
C SER A 114 7.44 6.37 -18.17
N LEU A 115 7.69 5.19 -17.61
CA LEU A 115 8.78 4.92 -16.67
C LEU A 115 10.15 4.97 -17.36
N GLY A 116 10.22 4.53 -18.61
CA GLY A 116 11.45 4.64 -19.43
C GLY A 116 11.85 6.09 -19.67
N PHE A 117 10.88 6.97 -19.93
CA PHE A 117 11.13 8.42 -20.03
C PHE A 117 11.69 9.01 -18.73
N TRP A 118 11.25 8.51 -17.57
CA TRP A 118 11.75 8.93 -16.25
C TRP A 118 13.05 8.24 -15.83
N LYS A 119 13.58 7.33 -16.66
CA LYS A 119 14.77 6.51 -16.37
C LYS A 119 14.66 5.79 -15.02
N LYS A 120 13.46 5.28 -14.73
CA LYS A 120 13.20 4.47 -13.54
C LYS A 120 13.25 3.00 -13.94
N ASP A 121 14.01 2.22 -13.18
CA ASP A 121 13.99 0.77 -13.32
C ASP A 121 12.66 0.23 -12.77
N TYR A 122 12.09 -0.76 -13.44
CA TYR A 122 10.81 -1.34 -13.08
C TYR A 122 10.79 -2.84 -13.39
N PHE A 123 9.89 -3.55 -12.71
CA PHE A 123 9.54 -4.93 -12.99
C PHE A 123 8.01 -5.05 -13.02
N PHE A 124 7.46 -5.37 -14.18
CA PHE A 124 6.05 -5.62 -14.37
C PHE A 124 5.84 -7.12 -14.58
N GLU A 125 4.91 -7.74 -13.87
CA GLU A 125 4.60 -9.15 -13.99
C GLU A 125 3.10 -9.40 -14.06
N VAL A 126 2.70 -10.36 -14.89
CA VAL A 126 1.33 -10.87 -14.91
C VAL A 126 1.32 -12.33 -14.50
N THR A 127 0.66 -12.63 -13.39
CA THR A 127 0.52 -13.98 -12.83
C THR A 127 -0.94 -14.45 -12.85
N GLY A 128 -1.16 -15.74 -12.63
CA GLY A 128 -2.52 -16.34 -12.62
C GLY A 128 -3.02 -16.87 -13.97
N MET A 129 -2.15 -16.96 -14.99
CA MET A 129 -2.45 -17.57 -16.29
C MET A 129 -1.36 -18.58 -16.70
N ALA A 130 -1.63 -19.39 -17.72
CA ALA A 130 -0.71 -20.42 -18.20
C ALA A 130 0.61 -19.83 -18.73
N ASP A 131 0.53 -18.69 -19.42
CA ASP A 131 1.67 -17.98 -20.00
C ASP A 131 1.96 -16.70 -19.19
N SER A 132 2.35 -16.86 -17.92
CA SER A 132 2.82 -15.71 -17.14
C SER A 132 4.03 -15.05 -17.81
N PHE A 133 4.08 -13.72 -17.78
CA PHE A 133 5.18 -12.97 -18.37
C PHE A 133 5.59 -11.80 -17.48
N GLY A 134 6.90 -11.53 -17.50
CA GLY A 134 7.52 -10.38 -16.88
C GLY A 134 8.14 -9.44 -17.92
N ILE A 135 8.17 -8.15 -17.60
CA ILE A 135 8.82 -7.08 -18.37
C ILE A 135 9.69 -6.27 -17.40
N GLY A 136 10.94 -6.04 -17.76
CA GLY A 136 11.89 -5.27 -16.96
C GLY A 136 12.83 -6.13 -16.10
N PHE A 137 13.36 -5.55 -15.02
CA PHE A 137 14.38 -6.16 -14.17
C PHE A 137 13.96 -6.13 -12.70
N GLU A 138 14.13 -7.25 -11.99
CA GLU A 138 13.79 -7.35 -10.57
C GLU A 138 14.53 -6.31 -9.72
N CYS A 139 13.79 -5.60 -8.86
CA CYS A 139 14.37 -4.60 -7.98
C CYS A 139 15.13 -5.25 -6.80
N SER A 140 16.42 -4.96 -6.66
CA SER A 140 17.23 -5.43 -5.53
C SER A 140 17.08 -4.57 -4.24
N GLY A 141 16.52 -3.36 -4.38
CA GLY A 141 16.54 -2.29 -3.37
C GLY A 141 15.23 -2.04 -2.64
N GLU A 142 15.05 -0.82 -2.15
CA GLU A 142 13.71 -0.29 -1.84
C GLU A 142 12.89 -0.27 -3.14
N LYS A 143 11.61 -0.64 -3.01
CA LYS A 143 10.71 -0.71 -4.15
C LYS A 143 9.33 -0.21 -3.74
N GLU A 144 8.72 0.52 -4.65
CA GLU A 144 7.31 0.79 -4.60
C GLU A 144 6.59 -0.28 -5.41
N TYR A 145 5.46 -0.76 -4.92
CA TYR A 145 4.75 -1.86 -5.55
C TYR A 145 3.25 -1.68 -5.45
N GLU A 146 2.57 -2.19 -6.46
CA GLU A 146 1.12 -2.28 -6.53
C GLU A 146 0.72 -3.58 -7.22
N GLU A 147 -0.36 -4.19 -6.74
CA GLU A 147 -1.02 -5.31 -7.39
C GLU A 147 -2.49 -5.00 -7.69
N VAL A 148 -2.91 -5.25 -8.92
CA VAL A 148 -4.30 -5.07 -9.35
C VAL A 148 -4.86 -6.41 -9.85
N PRO A 149 -5.89 -6.97 -9.19
CA PRO A 149 -6.55 -8.16 -9.68
C PRO A 149 -7.47 -7.82 -10.86
N VAL A 150 -7.40 -8.63 -11.91
CA VAL A 150 -8.30 -8.57 -13.06
C VAL A 150 -9.15 -9.83 -13.09
N VAL A 151 -10.44 -9.66 -12.82
CA VAL A 151 -11.42 -10.75 -12.87
C VAL A 151 -11.63 -11.17 -14.32
N VAL A 152 -11.32 -12.42 -14.65
CA VAL A 152 -11.53 -12.99 -16.00
C VAL A 152 -12.89 -13.69 -16.05
N ARG A 153 -13.20 -14.50 -15.04
CA ARG A 153 -14.48 -15.17 -14.82
C ARG A 153 -14.66 -15.46 -13.33
N PRO A 154 -15.88 -15.77 -12.85
CA PRO A 154 -16.09 -16.07 -11.44
C PRO A 154 -15.15 -17.17 -10.92
N GLY A 155 -14.30 -16.84 -9.96
CA GLY A 155 -13.31 -17.76 -9.37
C GLY A 155 -12.02 -17.95 -10.17
N PHE A 156 -11.75 -17.11 -11.17
CA PHE A 156 -10.50 -17.09 -11.90
C PHE A 156 -10.08 -15.65 -12.20
N ASP A 157 -9.09 -15.19 -11.45
CA ASP A 157 -8.56 -13.83 -11.50
C ASP A 157 -7.07 -13.91 -11.86
N ILE A 158 -6.62 -12.98 -12.70
CA ILE A 158 -5.20 -12.76 -12.97
C ILE A 158 -4.71 -11.59 -12.11
N LEU A 159 -3.44 -11.62 -11.73
CA LEU A 159 -2.82 -10.58 -10.92
C LEU A 159 -1.78 -9.85 -11.76
N LEU A 160 -1.91 -8.53 -11.83
CA LEU A 160 -0.90 -7.68 -12.43
C LEU A 160 -0.12 -7.02 -11.30
N SER A 161 1.18 -7.22 -11.26
CA SER A 161 2.08 -6.53 -10.34
C SER A 161 2.97 -5.55 -11.10
N LEU A 162 3.18 -4.38 -10.52
CA LEU A 162 4.17 -3.42 -11.00
C LEU A 162 5.04 -2.98 -9.83
N GLU A 163 6.33 -3.27 -9.96
CA GLU A 163 7.40 -2.83 -9.07
C GLU A 163 8.17 -1.69 -9.72
N ILE A 164 8.36 -0.60 -8.99
CA ILE A 164 9.19 0.54 -9.40
C ILE A 164 10.35 0.63 -8.43
N CYS A 165 11.57 0.56 -8.96
CA CYS A 165 12.78 0.63 -8.14
C CYS A 165 13.05 2.09 -7.76
N GLY A 166 13.35 2.37 -6.49
CA GLY A 166 13.53 3.74 -6.01
C GLY A 166 14.07 3.82 -4.60
#